data_AF-A0A8C9N0B5-F1
#
_entry.id   AF-A0A8C9N0B5-F1
#
_cell.length_a   1.000
_cell.length_b   1.000
_cell.length_c   1.000
_cell.angle_alpha   90.00
_cell.angle_beta   90.00
_cell.angle_gamma   90.00
#
_symmetry.space_group_name_H-M   'P 1'
#
loop_
_entity.id
_entity.type
_entity.pdbx_description
1 polymer ?
#
loop_
_entity_poly.entity_id
_entity_poly.type
_entity_poly.pdbx_seq_one_letter_code
_entity_poly.pdbx_strand_id
1 'polypeptide(L)'
;FPIHSLPSPFRHSPSIHPFPAIPHSYISRHSRFPALRAQPLLVSPCGSRALQSLLHFRDPSPVLRALRALPRPALPALARSGPGSRLWDAILASKTVPKPAKKRLLKRLQGHWAALAKDRSGSRVLDTAWACSPLPQRVLMAAELAPHLPELLRDPLGRGAARTLGLELFRRDRPRWEGLHRGRGLSL
;
A
#
# COMPACT_ATOMS: atom_id res chain seq x y z
N PHE A 1 -1.24 26.80 -80.32
CA PHE A 1 -2.42 25.94 -80.50
C PHE A 1 -1.98 24.56 -80.93
N PRO A 2 -2.50 23.43 -80.39
CA PRO A 2 -3.44 23.25 -79.26
C PRO A 2 -2.73 22.61 -78.03
N ILE A 3 -2.88 23.10 -76.80
CA ILE A 3 -4.01 22.91 -75.85
C ILE A 3 -4.39 21.43 -75.69
N HIS A 4 -3.70 20.73 -74.77
CA HIS A 4 -4.26 19.53 -74.15
C HIS A 4 -5.13 19.94 -72.97
N SER A 5 -6.41 19.66 -73.13
CA SER A 5 -7.52 19.91 -72.23
C SER A 5 -7.38 19.14 -70.91
N LEU A 6 -7.46 19.87 -69.79
CA LEU A 6 -7.80 19.31 -68.48
C LEU A 6 -9.31 19.05 -68.42
N PRO A 7 -9.78 17.87 -68.01
CA PRO A 7 -11.11 17.71 -67.45
C PRO A 7 -11.03 17.62 -65.93
N SER A 8 -11.56 18.64 -65.24
CA SER A 8 -12.21 18.45 -63.94
C SER A 8 -13.63 17.93 -64.21
N PRO A 9 -14.04 16.84 -63.56
CA PRO A 9 -14.99 16.97 -62.46
C PRO A 9 -14.57 16.02 -61.32
N PHE A 10 -14.77 16.31 -60.05
CA PHE A 10 -16.05 16.07 -59.39
C PHE A 10 -16.04 16.79 -58.05
N ARG A 11 -17.01 17.66 -57.90
CA ARG A 11 -17.45 18.28 -56.66
C ARG A 11 -18.23 17.22 -55.87
N HIS A 12 -17.61 16.60 -54.87
CA HIS A 12 -18.36 15.87 -53.84
C HIS A 12 -17.79 16.13 -52.45
N SER A 13 -18.61 16.77 -51.63
CA SER A 13 -18.58 16.79 -50.17
C SER A 13 -20.05 16.88 -49.73
N PRO A 14 -20.43 16.39 -48.56
CA PRO A 14 -20.39 15.01 -48.12
C PRO A 14 -21.82 14.51 -47.83
N SER A 15 -22.20 13.30 -48.25
CA SER A 15 -23.42 12.67 -47.73
C SER A 15 -23.12 12.13 -46.34
N ILE A 16 -23.41 12.93 -45.32
CA ILE A 16 -23.52 12.47 -43.93
C ILE A 16 -24.71 11.51 -43.90
N HIS A 17 -24.44 10.21 -44.02
CA HIS A 17 -25.43 9.21 -43.66
C HIS A 17 -25.66 9.29 -42.15
N PRO A 18 -26.92 9.41 -41.69
CA PRO A 18 -27.20 9.33 -40.27
C PRO A 18 -26.74 7.97 -39.75
N PHE A 19 -25.92 7.98 -38.70
CA PHE A 19 -25.60 6.79 -37.93
C PHE A 19 -26.90 6.03 -37.62
N PRO A 20 -26.98 4.70 -37.84
CA PRO A 20 -28.15 3.95 -37.43
C PRO A 20 -28.29 4.08 -35.91
N ALA A 21 -29.44 4.57 -35.47
CA ALA A 21 -29.79 4.64 -34.06
C ALA A 21 -29.64 3.24 -33.45
N ILE A 22 -28.81 3.12 -32.42
CA ILE A 22 -28.64 1.89 -31.67
C ILE A 22 -30.02 1.52 -31.10
N PRO A 23 -30.59 0.36 -31.45
CA PRO A 23 -31.88 -0.04 -30.90
C PRO A 23 -31.80 -0.12 -29.37
N HIS A 24 -32.73 0.57 -28.70
CA HIS A 24 -32.82 0.70 -27.24
C HIS A 24 -32.94 -0.64 -26.48
N SER A 25 -33.09 -1.76 -27.19
CA SER A 25 -33.13 -3.11 -26.63
C SER A 25 -31.75 -3.74 -26.39
N TYR A 26 -30.65 -3.08 -26.79
CA TYR A 26 -29.28 -3.56 -26.49
C TYR A 26 -28.75 -3.09 -25.12
N ILE A 27 -29.53 -2.31 -24.37
CA ILE A 27 -29.23 -1.89 -22.98
C ILE A 27 -30.09 -2.71 -22.02
N SER A 28 -29.97 -4.04 -22.06
CA SER A 28 -30.50 -4.91 -21.01
C SER A 28 -29.97 -6.33 -21.19
N ARG A 29 -28.72 -6.55 -20.76
CA ARG A 29 -28.36 -7.84 -20.13
C ARG A 29 -27.04 -7.99 -19.39
N HIS A 30 -26.16 -6.98 -19.26
CA HIS A 30 -24.94 -7.15 -18.43
C HIS A 30 -24.53 -5.92 -17.61
N SER A 31 -25.46 -5.12 -17.12
CA SER A 31 -25.21 -4.22 -15.98
C SER A 31 -25.31 -4.96 -14.64
N ARG A 32 -24.60 -6.09 -14.52
CA ARG A 32 -23.97 -6.44 -13.24
C ARG A 32 -22.56 -5.89 -13.31
N PHE A 33 -22.44 -4.57 -13.16
CA PHE A 33 -21.23 -4.08 -12.52
C PHE A 33 -21.28 -4.66 -11.11
N PRO A 34 -20.42 -5.64 -10.74
CA PRO A 34 -20.28 -5.94 -9.34
C PRO A 34 -19.94 -4.60 -8.69
N ALA A 35 -20.74 -4.21 -7.68
CA ALA A 35 -20.45 -3.05 -6.84
C ALA A 35 -18.93 -2.99 -6.66
N LEU A 36 -18.30 -1.88 -7.05
CA LEU A 36 -16.84 -1.68 -7.05
C LEU A 36 -16.30 -2.03 -5.66
N ARG A 37 -16.08 -3.33 -5.43
CA ARG A 37 -15.29 -3.86 -4.32
C ARG A 37 -13.98 -3.13 -4.51
N ALA A 38 -13.57 -2.36 -3.50
CA ALA A 38 -12.31 -1.64 -3.50
C ALA A 38 -11.25 -2.55 -4.12
N GLN A 39 -10.87 -2.26 -5.37
CA GLN A 39 -10.00 -3.14 -6.13
C GLN A 39 -8.73 -3.26 -5.29
N PRO A 40 -8.30 -4.48 -4.91
CA PRO A 40 -7.06 -4.64 -4.17
C PRO A 40 -5.97 -3.95 -5.00
N LEU A 41 -5.19 -3.06 -4.40
CA LEU A 41 -4.14 -2.35 -5.12
C LEU A 41 -3.27 -3.38 -5.84
N LEU A 42 -3.32 -3.37 -7.17
CA LEU A 42 -2.48 -4.26 -7.96
C LEU A 42 -1.09 -3.65 -8.00
N VAL A 43 -0.20 -4.19 -7.16
CA VAL A 43 1.17 -3.71 -7.06
C VAL A 43 2.06 -4.50 -8.01
N SER A 44 2.61 -3.82 -9.03
CA SER A 44 3.55 -4.42 -9.96
C SER A 44 4.85 -4.83 -9.26
N PRO A 45 5.33 -6.09 -9.39
CA PRO A 45 6.63 -6.52 -8.86
C PRO A 45 7.80 -5.68 -9.40
N CYS A 46 7.80 -5.37 -10.71
CA CYS A 46 8.83 -4.55 -11.35
C CYS A 46 8.79 -3.11 -10.84
N GLY A 47 7.59 -2.54 -10.70
CA GLY A 47 7.40 -1.20 -10.14
C GLY A 47 7.91 -1.09 -8.70
N SER A 48 7.58 -2.07 -7.85
CA SER A 48 8.11 -2.12 -6.48
C SER A 48 9.64 -2.20 -6.46
N ARG A 49 10.24 -3.05 -7.29
CA ARG A 49 11.71 -3.20 -7.34
C ARG A 49 12.39 -1.91 -7.81
N ALA A 50 11.84 -1.23 -8.82
CA ALA A 50 12.33 0.08 -9.25
C ALA A 50 12.29 1.11 -8.10
N LEU A 51 11.17 1.18 -7.37
CA LEU A 51 11.05 2.08 -6.21
C LEU A 51 12.05 1.73 -5.10
N GLN A 52 12.29 0.43 -4.84
CA GLN A 52 13.31 -0.01 -3.87
C GLN A 52 14.70 0.50 -4.27
N SER A 53 15.08 0.39 -5.55
CA SER A 53 16.35 0.93 -6.05
C SER A 53 16.42 2.46 -5.91
N LEU A 54 15.34 3.18 -6.21
CA LEU A 54 15.27 4.64 -6.08
C LEU A 54 15.47 5.11 -4.62
N LEU A 55 15.10 4.31 -3.63
CA LEU A 55 15.31 4.62 -2.21
C LEU A 55 16.77 4.57 -1.77
N HIS A 56 17.71 4.13 -2.62
CA HIS A 56 19.15 4.16 -2.34
C HIS A 56 19.85 5.40 -2.92
N PHE A 57 19.16 6.19 -3.75
CA PHE A 57 19.72 7.42 -4.30
C PHE A 57 19.87 8.47 -3.20
N ARG A 58 20.75 9.46 -3.45
CA ARG A 58 21.07 10.55 -2.52
C ARG A 58 19.83 11.30 -2.04
N ASP A 59 18.85 11.50 -2.92
CA ASP A 59 17.57 12.13 -2.58
C ASP A 59 16.37 11.23 -2.94
N PRO A 60 15.80 10.49 -1.96
CA PRO A 60 14.58 9.70 -2.16
C PRO A 60 13.29 10.53 -2.02
N SER A 61 13.36 11.87 -1.88
CA SER A 61 12.21 12.72 -1.59
C SER A 61 11.03 12.61 -2.57
N PRO A 62 11.22 12.47 -3.89
CA PRO A 62 10.11 12.30 -4.83
C PRO A 62 9.28 11.04 -4.52
N VAL A 63 9.95 9.91 -4.25
CA VAL A 63 9.29 8.64 -3.87
C VAL A 63 8.52 8.81 -2.57
N LEU A 64 9.13 9.42 -1.55
CA LEU A 64 8.49 9.65 -0.25
C LEU A 64 7.32 10.63 -0.34
N ARG A 65 7.36 11.60 -1.27
CA ARG A 65 6.24 12.51 -1.53
C ARG A 65 5.09 11.77 -2.20
N ALA A 66 5.36 10.96 -3.21
CA ALA A 66 4.36 10.13 -3.87
C ALA A 66 3.67 9.16 -2.89
N LEU A 67 4.45 8.45 -2.06
CA LEU A 67 3.90 7.55 -1.05
C LEU A 67 3.02 8.27 -0.01
N ARG A 68 3.37 9.52 0.34
CA ARG A 68 2.55 10.34 1.23
C ARG A 68 1.28 10.86 0.58
N ALA A 69 1.28 11.08 -0.73
CA ALA A 69 0.13 11.52 -1.50
C ALA A 69 -0.87 10.39 -1.79
N LEU A 70 -0.47 9.12 -1.62
CA LEU A 70 -1.38 7.99 -1.80
C LEU A 70 -2.63 8.11 -0.91
N PRO A 71 -3.82 7.68 -1.39
CA PRO A 71 -5.05 7.65 -0.59
C PRO A 71 -4.87 6.94 0.75
N ARG A 72 -5.67 7.30 1.77
CA ARG A 72 -5.58 6.70 3.12
C ARG A 72 -5.52 5.16 3.13
N PRO A 73 -6.41 4.42 2.47
CA PRO A 73 -6.38 2.95 2.48
C PRO A 73 -5.24 2.35 1.64
N ALA A 74 -4.57 3.14 0.81
CA ALA A 74 -3.61 2.64 -0.15
C ALA A 74 -2.30 2.17 0.49
N LEU A 75 -1.82 2.84 1.55
CA LEU A 75 -0.60 2.43 2.23
C LEU A 75 -0.74 1.10 3.01
N PRO A 76 -1.83 0.87 3.77
CA PRO A 76 -2.11 -0.45 4.33
C PRO A 76 -2.27 -1.53 3.27
N ALA A 77 -2.96 -1.24 2.15
CA ALA A 77 -3.09 -2.19 1.04
C ALA A 77 -1.73 -2.52 0.41
N LEU A 78 -0.84 -1.53 0.26
CA LEU A 78 0.54 -1.73 -0.19
C LEU A 78 1.31 -2.66 0.78
N ALA A 79 1.18 -2.46 2.10
CA ALA A 79 1.81 -3.30 3.11
C ALA A 79 1.35 -4.77 3.08
N ARG A 80 0.10 -5.02 2.68
CA ARG A 80 -0.48 -6.36 2.54
C ARG A 80 -0.14 -7.05 1.23
N SER A 81 0.42 -6.33 0.26
CA SER A 81 0.86 -6.91 -1.00
C SER A 81 2.27 -7.50 -0.90
N GLY A 82 2.54 -8.61 -1.58
CA GLY A 82 3.87 -9.23 -1.60
C GLY A 82 4.98 -8.30 -2.14
N PRO A 83 4.77 -7.60 -3.27
CA PRO A 83 5.73 -6.61 -3.74
C PRO A 83 5.82 -5.36 -2.85
N GLY A 84 4.69 -4.89 -2.30
CA GLY A 84 4.66 -3.67 -1.50
C GLY A 84 5.25 -3.85 -0.10
N SER A 85 5.16 -5.04 0.51
CA SER A 85 5.85 -5.34 1.77
C SER A 85 7.38 -5.24 1.64
N ARG A 86 7.95 -5.67 0.50
CA ARG A 86 9.37 -5.48 0.19
C ARG A 86 9.75 -4.00 0.03
N LEU A 87 8.83 -3.19 -0.51
CA LEU A 87 9.03 -1.74 -0.56
C LEU A 87 9.04 -1.14 0.85
N TRP A 88 8.17 -1.58 1.76
CA TRP A 88 8.21 -1.18 3.16
C TRP A 88 9.54 -1.56 3.84
N ASP A 89 10.01 -2.78 3.62
CA ASP A 89 11.32 -3.23 4.12
C ASP A 89 12.44 -2.29 3.62
N ALA A 90 12.46 -1.94 2.34
CA ALA A 90 13.43 -1.00 1.78
C ALA A 90 13.32 0.42 2.35
N ILE A 91 12.11 0.94 2.55
CA ILE A 91 11.88 2.25 3.18
C ILE A 91 12.44 2.27 4.60
N LEU A 92 12.16 1.23 5.38
CA LEU A 92 12.55 1.15 6.79
C LEU A 92 14.05 0.87 6.96
N ALA A 93 14.65 0.10 6.06
CA ALA A 93 16.09 -0.20 6.07
C ALA A 93 16.97 0.91 5.46
N SER A 94 16.46 1.71 4.52
CA SER A 94 17.29 2.68 3.79
C SER A 94 17.90 3.75 4.71
N LYS A 95 19.20 4.01 4.54
CA LYS A 95 19.96 5.05 5.26
C LYS A 95 19.69 6.46 4.71
N THR A 96 19.30 6.58 3.44
CA THR A 96 19.03 7.87 2.80
C THR A 96 17.62 8.38 3.13
N VAL A 97 16.71 7.50 3.55
CA VAL A 97 15.37 7.89 4.01
C VAL A 97 15.45 8.48 5.43
N PRO A 98 15.07 9.74 5.65
CA PRO A 98 15.14 10.35 6.97
C PRO A 98 14.22 9.67 7.99
N LYS A 99 14.70 9.46 9.22
CA LYS A 99 13.89 8.98 10.36
C LYS A 99 12.51 9.66 10.50
N PRO A 100 12.37 11.00 10.38
CA PRO A 100 11.05 11.63 10.46
C PRO A 100 10.12 11.25 9.30
N ALA A 101 10.66 10.95 8.11
CA ALA A 101 9.86 10.46 6.99
C ALA A 101 9.32 9.05 7.24
N LYS A 102 10.17 8.14 7.76
CA LYS A 102 9.76 6.79 8.19
C LYS A 102 8.64 6.85 9.22
N LYS A 103 8.82 7.68 10.27
CA LYS A 103 7.81 7.89 11.32
C LYS A 103 6.47 8.38 10.75
N ARG A 104 6.48 9.33 9.80
CA ARG A 104 5.26 9.83 9.15
C ARG A 104 4.54 8.76 8.34
N LEU A 105 5.28 7.90 7.64
CA LEU A 105 4.69 6.79 6.88
C LEU A 105 4.11 5.74 7.83
N LEU A 106 4.83 5.35 8.87
CA LEU A 106 4.34 4.39 9.88
C LEU A 106 3.09 4.89 10.61
N LYS A 107 2.98 6.20 10.88
CA LYS A 107 1.74 6.79 11.42
C LYS A 107 0.52 6.53 10.54
N ARG A 108 0.69 6.42 9.22
CA ARG A 108 -0.43 6.12 8.31
C ARG A 108 -0.88 4.65 8.34
N LEU A 109 -0.12 3.77 8.99
CA LEU A 109 -0.49 2.38 9.25
C LEU A 109 -1.20 2.20 10.60
N GLN A 110 -1.27 3.26 11.43
CA GLN A 110 -2.05 3.23 12.66
C GLN A 110 -3.53 2.95 12.35
N GLY A 111 -4.19 2.22 13.24
CA GLY A 111 -5.53 1.66 13.06
C GLY A 111 -5.58 0.42 12.17
N HIS A 112 -4.46 -0.05 11.63
CA HIS A 112 -4.41 -1.21 10.72
C HIS A 112 -3.47 -2.31 11.22
N TRP A 113 -2.81 -2.16 12.38
CA TRP A 113 -1.81 -3.14 12.84
C TRP A 113 -2.42 -4.51 13.09
N ALA A 114 -3.66 -4.58 13.62
CA ALA A 114 -4.34 -5.85 13.86
C ALA A 114 -4.66 -6.60 12.55
N ALA A 115 -5.04 -5.86 11.50
CA ALA A 115 -5.27 -6.44 10.17
C ALA A 115 -3.96 -6.89 9.53
N LEU A 116 -2.88 -6.10 9.70
CA LEU A 116 -1.55 -6.45 9.19
C LEU A 116 -0.98 -7.69 9.90
N ALA A 117 -1.17 -7.81 11.22
CA ALA A 117 -0.68 -8.95 11.99
C ALA A 117 -1.23 -10.31 11.52
N LYS A 118 -2.47 -10.32 10.98
CA LYS A 118 -3.15 -11.51 10.45
C LYS A 118 -2.92 -11.72 8.95
N ASP A 119 -2.10 -10.88 8.31
CA ASP A 119 -1.84 -10.92 6.88
C ASP A 119 -0.45 -11.52 6.56
N ARG A 120 -0.37 -12.33 5.51
CA ARG A 120 0.87 -13.02 5.11
C ARG A 120 2.02 -12.05 4.83
N SER A 121 1.75 -10.94 4.15
CA SER A 121 2.76 -9.92 3.86
C SER A 121 2.80 -8.85 4.96
N GLY A 122 1.63 -8.50 5.49
CA GLY A 122 1.48 -7.46 6.51
C GLY A 122 2.18 -7.79 7.83
N SER A 123 2.19 -9.06 8.25
CA SER A 123 2.83 -9.49 9.50
C SER A 123 4.34 -9.21 9.48
N ARG A 124 4.98 -9.44 8.34
CA ARG A 124 6.39 -9.04 8.13
C ARG A 124 6.58 -7.53 8.21
N VAL A 125 5.69 -6.74 7.60
CA VAL A 125 5.76 -5.27 7.68
C VAL A 125 5.60 -4.80 9.13
N LEU A 126 4.72 -5.43 9.90
CA LEU A 126 4.58 -5.18 11.34
C LEU A 126 5.88 -5.48 12.10
N ASP A 127 6.52 -6.61 11.85
CA ASP A 127 7.78 -6.99 12.49
C ASP A 127 8.91 -6.00 12.16
N THR A 128 9.08 -5.64 10.88
CA THR A 128 10.07 -4.64 10.46
C THR A 128 9.78 -3.27 11.06
N ALA A 129 8.51 -2.84 11.04
CA ALA A 129 8.09 -1.58 11.66
C ALA A 129 8.36 -1.56 13.16
N TRP A 130 8.11 -2.67 13.86
CA TRP A 130 8.38 -2.84 15.27
C TRP A 130 9.87 -2.74 15.59
N ALA A 131 10.69 -3.46 14.84
CA ALA A 131 12.14 -3.48 15.00
C ALA A 131 12.73 -2.07 14.89
N CYS A 132 12.31 -1.29 13.89
CA CYS A 132 12.80 0.08 13.66
C CYS A 132 12.15 1.16 14.54
N SER A 133 11.11 0.82 15.32
CA SER A 133 10.37 1.80 16.13
C SER A 133 11.01 2.02 17.50
N PRO A 134 11.13 3.29 17.97
CA PRO A 134 11.54 3.58 19.34
C PRO A 134 10.45 3.17 20.33
N LEU A 135 10.82 3.02 21.62
CA LEU A 135 9.90 2.57 22.68
C LEU A 135 8.54 3.30 22.68
N PRO A 136 8.45 4.64 22.58
CA PRO A 136 7.15 5.32 22.57
C PRO A 136 6.24 4.88 21.41
N GLN A 137 6.82 4.56 20.25
CA GLN A 137 6.05 4.08 19.11
C GLN A 137 5.66 2.61 19.26
N ARG A 138 6.55 1.79 19.83
CA ARG A 138 6.24 0.39 20.19
C ARG A 138 5.07 0.31 21.17
N VAL A 139 5.03 1.20 22.18
CA VAL A 139 3.91 1.32 23.12
C VAL A 139 2.60 1.61 22.39
N LEU A 140 2.58 2.55 21.45
CA LEU A 140 1.38 2.86 20.67
C LEU A 140 0.90 1.68 19.82
N MET A 141 1.83 0.99 19.16
CA MET A 141 1.51 -0.20 18.36
C MET A 141 0.97 -1.35 19.23
N ALA A 142 1.58 -1.60 20.39
CA ALA A 142 1.11 -2.61 21.35
C ALA A 142 -0.26 -2.24 21.94
N ALA A 143 -0.49 -0.96 22.24
CA ALA A 143 -1.79 -0.47 22.71
C ALA A 143 -2.90 -0.67 21.68
N GLU A 144 -2.61 -0.50 20.40
CA GLU A 144 -3.56 -0.78 19.31
C GLU A 144 -3.85 -2.29 19.18
N LEU A 145 -2.85 -3.14 19.34
CA LEU A 145 -2.98 -4.59 19.16
C LEU A 145 -3.56 -5.32 20.38
N ALA A 146 -3.35 -4.81 21.58
CA ALA A 146 -3.73 -5.46 22.83
C ALA A 146 -5.24 -5.82 22.94
N PRO A 147 -6.19 -4.94 22.53
CA PRO A 147 -7.61 -5.30 22.50
C PRO A 147 -7.92 -6.50 21.59
N HIS A 148 -7.16 -6.65 20.49
CA HIS A 148 -7.34 -7.73 19.52
C HIS A 148 -6.60 -9.02 19.90
N LEU A 149 -5.93 -9.08 21.07
CA LEU A 149 -5.16 -10.25 21.49
C LEU A 149 -5.93 -11.57 21.42
N PRO A 150 -7.19 -11.69 21.87
CA PRO A 150 -7.94 -12.96 21.77
C PRO A 150 -8.14 -13.43 20.32
N GLU A 151 -8.36 -12.50 19.38
CA GLU A 151 -8.46 -12.82 17.96
C GLU A 151 -7.09 -13.21 17.37
N LEU A 152 -6.05 -12.47 17.72
CA LEU A 152 -4.69 -12.74 17.27
C LEU A 152 -4.22 -14.12 17.72
N LEU A 153 -4.56 -14.54 18.94
CA LEU A 153 -4.22 -15.86 19.47
C LEU A 153 -4.94 -17.02 18.74
N ARG A 154 -6.05 -16.76 18.04
CA ARG A 154 -6.74 -17.75 17.23
C ARG A 154 -6.17 -17.84 15.81
N ASP A 155 -5.49 -16.81 15.35
CA ASP A 155 -4.88 -16.74 14.02
C ASP A 155 -3.43 -17.29 14.04
N PRO A 156 -3.01 -18.15 13.10
CA PRO A 156 -1.64 -18.65 13.06
C PRO A 156 -0.57 -17.57 12.93
N LEU A 157 -0.80 -16.53 12.12
CA LEU A 157 0.13 -15.41 11.94
C LEU A 157 0.04 -14.43 13.11
N GLY A 158 -1.20 -14.17 13.55
CA GLY A 158 -1.49 -13.33 14.71
C GLY A 158 -0.84 -13.83 16.00
N ARG A 159 -0.79 -15.17 16.22
CA ARG A 159 -0.07 -15.78 17.35
C ARG A 159 1.42 -15.46 17.32
N GLY A 160 2.03 -15.52 16.14
CA GLY A 160 3.43 -15.14 15.94
C GLY A 160 3.67 -13.70 16.36
N ALA A 161 2.88 -12.77 15.85
CA ALA A 161 2.97 -11.35 16.20
C ALA A 161 2.73 -11.11 17.70
N ALA A 162 1.70 -11.72 18.29
CA ALA A 162 1.38 -11.56 19.71
C ALA A 162 2.54 -11.98 20.61
N ARG A 163 3.21 -13.09 20.27
CA ARG A 163 4.40 -13.58 20.96
C ARG A 163 5.60 -12.65 20.77
N THR A 164 5.92 -12.28 19.52
CA THR A 164 7.07 -11.42 19.20
C THR A 164 6.98 -10.06 19.89
N LEU A 165 5.80 -9.47 19.92
CA LEU A 165 5.55 -8.17 20.54
C LEU A 165 5.30 -8.27 22.06
N GLY A 166 5.17 -9.48 22.61
CA GLY A 166 4.91 -9.71 24.02
C GLY A 166 3.59 -9.12 24.51
N LEU A 167 2.52 -9.21 23.69
CA LEU A 167 1.25 -8.52 23.95
C LEU A 167 0.53 -9.02 25.21
N GLU A 168 0.71 -10.29 25.59
CA GLU A 168 0.20 -10.83 26.85
C GLU A 168 0.80 -10.11 28.06
N LEU A 169 2.12 -9.94 28.06
CA LEU A 169 2.83 -9.21 29.12
C LEU A 169 2.44 -7.73 29.09
N PHE A 170 2.29 -7.12 27.91
CA PHE A 170 1.84 -5.73 27.79
C PHE A 170 0.47 -5.50 28.45
N ARG A 171 -0.48 -6.42 28.27
CA ARG A 171 -1.81 -6.33 28.90
C ARG A 171 -1.77 -6.53 30.40
N ARG A 172 -0.95 -7.47 30.88
CA ARG A 172 -0.89 -7.84 32.30
C ARG A 172 -0.07 -6.85 33.13
N ASP A 173 1.08 -6.44 32.62
CA ASP A 173 2.09 -5.66 33.33
C ASP A 173 2.88 -4.79 32.35
N ARG A 174 2.30 -3.63 32.04
CA ARG A 174 2.87 -2.66 31.12
C ARG A 174 4.22 -2.10 31.61
N PRO A 175 4.42 -1.72 32.87
CA PRO A 175 5.73 -1.25 33.35
C PRO A 175 6.86 -2.26 33.11
N ARG A 176 6.63 -3.54 33.44
CA ARG A 176 7.61 -4.61 33.19
C ARG A 176 7.85 -4.81 31.69
N TRP A 177 6.79 -4.77 30.89
CA TRP A 177 6.90 -4.86 29.44
C TRP A 177 7.75 -3.73 28.85
N GLU A 178 7.53 -2.48 29.29
CA GLU A 178 8.30 -1.32 28.86
C GLU A 178 9.76 -1.44 29.28
N GLY A 179 10.04 -1.96 30.48
CA GLY A 179 11.38 -2.26 30.96
C GLY A 179 12.15 -3.21 30.03
N LEU A 180 11.51 -4.29 29.58
CA LEU A 180 12.11 -5.23 28.62
C LEU A 180 12.37 -4.59 27.26
N HIS A 181 11.48 -3.71 26.80
CA HIS A 181 11.59 -3.07 25.48
C HIS A 181 12.48 -1.83 25.47
N ARG A 182 12.83 -1.28 26.65
CA ARG A 182 13.79 -0.19 26.82
C ARG A 182 15.22 -0.64 26.48
N GLY A 183 15.58 -1.89 26.84
CA GLY A 183 16.89 -2.49 26.55
C GLY A 183 17.01 -3.20 25.19
N ARG A 184 15.88 -3.52 24.53
CA ARG A 184 15.84 -4.13 23.18
C ARG A 184 15.95 -3.12 22.03
N GLY A 185 16.60 -1.98 22.26
CA GLY A 185 17.04 -1.08 21.20
C GLY A 185 18.31 -1.64 20.56
N LEU A 186 18.25 -2.82 19.94
CA LEU A 186 19.41 -3.35 19.22
C LEU A 186 19.69 -2.46 18.01
N SER A 187 20.89 -1.89 18.08
CA SER A 187 21.76 -1.44 17.01
C SER A 187 21.51 -2.21 15.71
N LEU A 188 21.13 -1.48 14.66
CA LEU A 188 21.41 -1.86 13.28
C LEU A 188 22.71 -1.20 12.85
#